data_AF-A0A7G1NXE0-F1
#
_entry.id   AF-A0A7G1NXE0-F1
#
_cell.length_a   1.000
_cell.length_b   1.000
_cell.length_c   1.000
_cell.angle_alpha   90.00
_cell.angle_beta   90.00
_cell.angle_gamma   90.00
#
_symmetry.space_group_name_H-M   'P 1'
#
loop_
_entity.id
_entity.type
_entity.pdbx_description
1 polymer ?
#
loop_
_entity_poly.entity_id
_entity_poly.type
_entity_poly.pdbx_seq_one_letter_code
_entity_poly.pdbx_strand_id
1 'polypeptide(L)'
;MTTATAAARNLPALLQGLYEEGYSGTVRVSGSPGGTIHLRDGLIGAVETPGAPTATSVLLTPGRIDDESWLAACAVERDTERLGAHLVATGLIGAAELEIVCTAAVFDAAFAMAVGPPGSWTLGDPEPTLLTGSGVAPRRLTEETTRRIVRLSGPWGAPGELARIRPAPVPDAALRPGLSDRHRSVLSTVNGRRTARDMAFTLGRGLYAIMLDLTRLEARELIRWETGRAADGRPSTAPRVLPGRGAPDEPPTRPTPTGSAPKAAPLPKRTPGGASRPGPGEAQAREGPPGQGPAGGRDAFPGGSSGGHGGL
;
A
#
# COMPACT_ATOMS: atom_id res chain seq x y z
N MET A 1 19.28 2.39 -26.69
CA MET A 1 19.04 3.47 -25.70
C MET A 1 18.15 4.50 -26.37
N THR A 2 16.97 4.78 -25.81
CA THR A 2 15.96 5.66 -26.39
C THR A 2 16.43 7.12 -26.42
N THR A 3 16.12 7.86 -27.49
CA THR A 3 16.53 9.27 -27.70
C THR A 3 16.10 10.17 -26.54
N ALA A 4 14.90 9.97 -26.00
CA ALA A 4 14.39 10.65 -24.80
C ALA A 4 15.30 10.51 -23.57
N THR A 5 15.95 9.36 -23.36
CA THR A 5 16.79 9.14 -22.15
C THR A 5 18.06 9.96 -22.18
N ALA A 6 18.67 10.14 -23.35
CA ALA A 6 19.93 10.86 -23.50
C ALA A 6 19.78 12.39 -23.32
N ALA A 7 18.57 12.92 -23.57
CA ALA A 7 18.29 14.37 -23.52
C ALA A 7 17.62 14.84 -22.22
N ALA A 8 17.01 13.93 -21.46
CA ALA A 8 16.21 14.30 -20.30
C ALA A 8 17.06 14.78 -19.10
N ARG A 9 16.76 16.00 -18.62
CA ARG A 9 17.41 16.59 -17.43
C ARG A 9 16.72 16.21 -16.11
N ASN A 10 15.48 15.76 -16.18
CA ASN A 10 14.66 15.35 -15.04
C ASN A 10 13.57 14.36 -15.48
N LEU A 11 12.92 13.72 -14.52
CA LEU A 11 11.89 12.72 -14.78
C LEU A 11 10.68 13.27 -15.57
N PRO A 12 10.12 14.47 -15.29
CA PRO A 12 9.07 15.03 -16.13
C PRO A 12 9.46 15.20 -17.60
N ALA A 13 10.67 15.70 -17.88
CA ALA A 13 11.16 15.86 -19.24
C ALA A 13 11.37 14.50 -19.94
N LEU A 14 11.85 13.49 -19.21
CA LEU A 14 11.95 12.12 -19.73
C LEU A 14 10.57 11.60 -20.14
N LEU A 15 9.59 11.66 -19.24
CA LEU A 15 8.26 11.12 -19.49
C LEU A 15 7.57 11.85 -20.65
N GLN A 16 7.78 13.16 -20.78
CA GLN A 16 7.27 13.94 -21.92
C GLN A 16 7.89 13.49 -23.25
N GLY A 17 9.21 13.25 -23.29
CA GLY A 17 9.87 12.72 -24.50
C GLY A 17 9.37 11.32 -24.86
N LEU A 18 9.19 10.44 -23.86
CA LEU A 18 8.62 9.10 -24.07
C LEU A 18 7.17 9.15 -24.55
N TYR A 19 6.40 10.16 -24.13
CA TYR A 19 5.05 10.40 -24.62
C TYR A 19 5.03 10.79 -26.10
N GLU A 20 5.93 11.68 -26.52
CA GLU A 20 6.06 12.09 -27.92
C GLU A 20 6.54 10.95 -28.83
N GLU A 21 7.35 10.04 -28.30
CA GLU A 21 7.84 8.85 -29.00
C GLU A 21 6.84 7.68 -29.00
N GLY A 22 5.71 7.77 -28.27
CA GLY A 22 4.74 6.68 -28.15
C GLY A 22 5.29 5.44 -27.44
N TYR A 23 6.20 5.61 -26.49
CA TYR A 23 6.91 4.50 -25.86
C TYR A 23 5.99 3.60 -25.01
N SER A 24 6.17 2.29 -25.15
CA SER A 24 5.53 1.25 -24.34
C SER A 24 6.61 0.48 -23.57
N GLY A 25 6.50 0.45 -22.24
CA GLY A 25 7.52 -0.15 -21.37
C GLY A 25 7.44 0.36 -19.94
N THR A 26 8.56 0.29 -19.22
CA THR A 26 8.64 0.75 -17.84
C THR A 26 9.74 1.79 -17.65
N VAL A 27 9.52 2.74 -16.74
CA VAL A 27 10.54 3.62 -16.19
C VAL A 27 10.70 3.30 -14.71
N ARG A 28 11.82 2.69 -14.35
CA ARG A 28 12.16 2.37 -12.97
C ARG A 28 12.95 3.52 -12.37
N VAL A 29 12.42 4.11 -11.31
CA VAL A 29 12.99 5.26 -10.61
C VAL A 29 13.57 4.76 -9.29
N SER A 30 14.86 5.01 -9.07
CA SER A 30 15.52 4.75 -7.78
C SER A 30 15.11 5.80 -6.74
N GLY A 31 15.45 5.58 -5.47
CA GLY A 31 15.19 6.54 -4.40
C GLY A 31 14.38 5.98 -3.24
N SER A 32 13.95 6.86 -2.33
CA SER A 32 13.27 6.50 -1.09
C SER A 32 12.04 7.40 -0.84
N PRO A 33 10.84 7.02 -1.34
CA PRO A 33 10.57 5.81 -2.12
C PRO A 33 10.77 6.03 -3.63
N GLY A 34 11.46 5.09 -4.28
CA GLY A 34 11.45 4.92 -5.74
C GLY A 34 10.16 4.22 -6.22
N GLY A 35 10.15 3.76 -7.46
CA GLY A 35 8.98 3.06 -8.02
C GLY A 35 9.14 2.70 -9.50
N THR A 36 8.09 2.10 -10.06
CA THR A 36 7.97 1.78 -11.49
C THR A 36 6.81 2.56 -12.09
N ILE A 37 7.06 3.25 -13.20
CA ILE A 37 6.03 3.91 -14.01
C ILE A 37 5.83 3.05 -15.26
N HIS A 38 4.60 2.61 -15.51
CA HIS A 38 4.24 1.78 -16.65
C HIS A 38 3.64 2.65 -17.74
N LEU A 39 4.23 2.61 -18.93
CA LEU A 39 3.79 3.37 -20.09
C LEU A 39 3.22 2.46 -21.18
N ARG A 40 2.15 2.93 -21.82
CA ARG A 40 1.56 2.35 -23.03
C ARG A 40 1.28 3.46 -24.02
N ASP A 41 1.87 3.35 -25.20
CA ASP A 41 1.76 4.34 -26.28
C ASP A 41 2.05 5.77 -25.77
N GLY A 42 3.06 5.89 -24.90
CA GLY A 42 3.47 7.14 -24.27
C GLY A 42 2.63 7.59 -23.06
N LEU A 43 1.47 6.99 -22.82
CA LEU A 43 0.58 7.31 -21.69
C LEU A 43 0.93 6.50 -20.45
N ILE A 44 0.76 7.10 -19.28
CA ILE A 44 1.04 6.45 -17.99
C ILE A 44 -0.18 5.64 -17.57
N GLY A 45 -0.07 4.32 -17.60
CA GLY A 45 -1.16 3.40 -17.24
C GLY A 45 -1.15 2.99 -15.77
N ALA A 46 0.03 2.89 -15.15
CA ALA A 46 0.17 2.59 -13.73
C ALA A 46 1.44 3.21 -13.16
N VAL A 47 1.43 3.47 -11.86
CA VAL A 47 2.63 3.82 -11.09
C VAL A 47 2.62 2.99 -9.82
N GLU A 48 3.68 2.25 -9.59
CA GLU A 48 3.84 1.38 -8.43
C GLU A 48 5.02 1.85 -7.58
N THR A 49 4.76 2.02 -6.30
CA THR A 49 5.79 2.40 -5.34
C THR A 49 5.47 1.77 -4.00
N PRO A 50 6.48 1.38 -3.21
CA PRO A 50 6.23 1.05 -1.81
C PRO A 50 5.55 2.22 -1.07
N GLY A 51 5.74 3.47 -1.50
CA GLY A 51 5.23 4.67 -0.83
C GLY A 51 3.70 4.84 -0.77
N ALA A 52 2.93 4.13 -1.59
CA ALA A 52 1.47 4.27 -1.68
C ALA A 52 0.80 2.93 -2.05
N PRO A 53 -0.47 2.72 -1.67
CA PRO A 53 -1.22 1.55 -2.12
C PRO A 53 -1.36 1.50 -3.64
N THR A 54 -1.18 0.32 -4.24
CA THR A 54 -1.47 0.08 -5.66
C THR A 54 -2.98 0.00 -5.90
N ALA A 55 -3.41 0.04 -7.17
CA ALA A 55 -4.81 -0.19 -7.53
C ALA A 55 -5.33 -1.51 -6.93
N THR A 56 -4.55 -2.59 -7.07
CA THR A 56 -4.85 -3.90 -6.46
C THR A 56 -5.03 -3.80 -4.94
N SER A 57 -4.12 -3.14 -4.23
CA SER A 57 -4.24 -2.95 -2.78
C SER A 57 -5.52 -2.20 -2.38
N VAL A 58 -5.94 -1.20 -3.17
CA VAL A 58 -7.16 -0.41 -2.94
C VAL A 58 -8.43 -1.21 -3.27
N LEU A 59 -8.38 -2.13 -4.23
CA LEU A 59 -9.51 -3.03 -4.52
C LEU A 59 -9.71 -4.05 -3.38
N LEU A 60 -8.62 -4.60 -2.86
CA LEU A 60 -8.67 -5.58 -1.78
C LEU A 60 -8.90 -4.96 -0.39
N THR A 61 -8.63 -3.66 -0.22
CA THR A 61 -8.78 -2.96 1.07
C THR A 61 -9.78 -1.80 0.92
N PRO A 62 -10.95 -1.79 1.60
CA PRO A 62 -11.40 -2.65 2.70
C PRO A 62 -12.32 -3.80 2.24
N GLY A 63 -12.00 -4.47 1.13
CA GLY A 63 -12.81 -5.55 0.54
C GLY A 63 -13.82 -5.08 -0.50
N ARG A 64 -13.42 -4.20 -1.44
CA ARG A 64 -14.29 -3.89 -2.61
C ARG A 64 -14.46 -5.12 -3.48
N ILE A 65 -13.39 -5.89 -3.61
CA ILE A 65 -13.38 -7.25 -4.13
C ILE A 65 -12.81 -8.10 -3.00
N ASP A 66 -13.52 -9.16 -2.62
CA ASP A 66 -13.02 -10.11 -1.61
C ASP A 66 -11.87 -10.96 -2.18
N ASP A 67 -11.04 -11.49 -1.29
CA ASP A 67 -9.83 -12.23 -1.67
C ASP A 67 -10.15 -13.50 -2.50
N GLU A 68 -11.26 -14.18 -2.22
CA GLU A 68 -11.64 -15.41 -2.94
C GLU A 68 -12.04 -15.10 -4.38
N SER A 69 -12.91 -14.10 -4.58
CA SER A 69 -13.31 -13.63 -5.90
C SER A 69 -12.13 -13.09 -6.70
N TRP A 70 -11.21 -12.36 -6.06
CA TRP A 70 -9.99 -11.88 -6.71
C TRP A 70 -9.07 -13.02 -7.18
N LEU A 71 -8.84 -14.02 -6.32
CA LEU A 71 -8.03 -15.19 -6.66
C LEU A 71 -8.67 -16.03 -7.78
N ALA A 72 -9.99 -16.21 -7.75
CA ALA A 72 -10.72 -16.89 -8.81
C ALA A 72 -10.58 -16.16 -10.16
N ALA A 73 -10.70 -14.83 -10.16
CA ALA A 73 -10.47 -14.01 -11.35
C ALA A 73 -9.04 -14.15 -11.89
N CYS A 74 -8.02 -14.09 -11.03
CA CYS A 74 -6.62 -14.28 -11.41
C CYS A 74 -6.32 -15.69 -11.95
N ALA A 75 -7.05 -16.70 -11.48
CA ALA A 75 -6.88 -18.08 -11.96
C ALA A 75 -7.44 -18.27 -13.38
N VAL A 76 -8.52 -17.55 -13.70
CA VAL A 76 -9.17 -17.58 -15.02
C VAL A 76 -8.43 -16.69 -16.02
N GLU A 77 -8.15 -15.45 -15.65
CA GLU A 77 -7.44 -14.48 -16.48
C GLU A 77 -6.01 -14.28 -15.94
N ARG A 78 -5.05 -14.92 -16.61
CA ARG A 78 -3.64 -14.90 -16.23
C ARG A 78 -2.88 -13.70 -16.80
N ASP A 79 -3.46 -13.02 -17.78
CA ASP A 79 -2.92 -11.80 -18.34
C ASP A 79 -3.39 -10.60 -17.53
N THR A 80 -2.47 -9.98 -16.77
CA THR A 80 -2.78 -8.84 -15.91
C THR A 80 -3.34 -7.65 -16.68
N GLU A 81 -2.97 -7.46 -17.95
CA GLU A 81 -3.51 -6.37 -18.78
C GLU A 81 -5.00 -6.60 -19.11
N ARG A 82 -5.41 -7.86 -19.21
CA ARG A 82 -6.81 -8.25 -19.46
C ARG A 82 -7.62 -8.45 -18.18
N LEU A 83 -6.96 -8.62 -17.04
CA LEU A 83 -7.60 -8.85 -15.74
C LEU A 83 -8.61 -7.75 -15.40
N GLY A 84 -8.29 -6.48 -15.64
CA GLY A 84 -9.23 -5.38 -15.40
C GLY A 84 -10.55 -5.53 -16.17
N ALA A 85 -10.48 -5.86 -17.46
CA ALA A 85 -11.67 -6.12 -18.28
C ALA A 85 -12.43 -7.37 -17.82
N HIS A 86 -11.72 -8.40 -17.37
CA HIS A 86 -12.34 -9.61 -16.82
C HIS A 86 -13.10 -9.33 -15.51
N LEU A 87 -12.53 -8.55 -14.59
CA LEU A 87 -13.19 -8.14 -13.34
C LEU A 87 -14.48 -7.36 -13.62
N VAL A 88 -14.48 -6.52 -14.66
CA VAL A 88 -15.67 -5.79 -15.12
C VAL A 88 -16.69 -6.72 -15.75
N ALA A 89 -16.27 -7.61 -16.65
CA ALA A 89 -17.16 -8.52 -17.36
C ALA A 89 -17.86 -9.52 -16.41
N THR A 90 -17.20 -9.89 -15.31
CA THR A 90 -17.73 -10.77 -14.27
C THR A 90 -18.54 -10.03 -13.20
N GLY A 91 -18.62 -8.70 -13.28
CA GLY A 91 -19.41 -7.88 -12.36
C GLY A 91 -18.79 -7.68 -10.98
N LEU A 92 -17.51 -8.01 -10.79
CA LEU A 92 -16.79 -7.80 -9.53
C LEU A 92 -16.51 -6.31 -9.26
N ILE A 93 -16.47 -5.49 -10.31
CA ILE A 93 -16.35 -4.03 -10.22
C ILE A 93 -16.92 -3.35 -11.47
N GLY A 94 -17.47 -2.15 -11.34
CA GLY A 94 -17.91 -1.36 -12.50
C GLY A 94 -16.72 -0.76 -13.26
N ALA A 95 -16.83 -0.63 -14.59
CA ALA A 95 -15.77 -0.06 -15.43
C ALA A 95 -15.32 1.35 -14.98
N ALA A 96 -16.29 2.21 -14.67
CA ALA A 96 -16.00 3.56 -14.18
C ALA A 96 -15.33 3.55 -12.80
N GLU A 97 -15.73 2.64 -11.92
CA GLU A 97 -15.11 2.50 -10.60
C GLU A 97 -13.67 2.02 -10.71
N LEU A 98 -13.40 1.02 -11.55
CA LEU A 98 -12.05 0.54 -11.83
C LEU A 98 -11.16 1.66 -12.37
N GLU A 99 -11.66 2.45 -13.33
CA GLU A 99 -10.92 3.58 -13.90
C GLU A 99 -10.57 4.62 -12.83
N ILE A 100 -11.52 4.95 -11.94
CA ILE A 100 -11.30 5.88 -10.82
C ILE A 100 -10.22 5.34 -9.89
N VAL A 101 -10.26 4.04 -9.53
CA VAL A 101 -9.29 3.42 -8.63
C VAL A 101 -7.88 3.39 -9.25
N CYS A 102 -7.76 2.95 -10.50
CA CYS A 102 -6.48 2.90 -11.21
C CYS A 102 -5.88 4.30 -11.40
N THR A 103 -6.69 5.26 -11.85
CA THR A 103 -6.25 6.66 -12.02
C THR A 103 -5.83 7.28 -10.67
N ALA A 104 -6.58 7.05 -9.59
CA ALA A 104 -6.22 7.54 -8.27
C ALA A 104 -4.87 6.97 -7.80
N ALA A 105 -4.67 5.66 -7.96
CA ALA A 105 -3.42 4.98 -7.61
C ALA A 105 -2.20 5.57 -8.37
N VAL A 106 -2.34 5.88 -9.66
CA VAL A 106 -1.29 6.56 -10.46
C VAL A 106 -0.87 7.88 -9.80
N PHE A 107 -1.83 8.75 -9.47
CA PHE A 107 -1.52 10.05 -8.87
C PHE A 107 -0.98 9.93 -7.44
N ASP A 108 -1.47 8.97 -6.65
CA ASP A 108 -1.00 8.76 -5.28
C ASP A 108 0.41 8.18 -5.22
N ALA A 109 0.74 7.25 -6.11
CA ALA A 109 2.08 6.70 -6.23
C ALA A 109 3.07 7.74 -6.76
N ALA A 110 2.71 8.51 -7.79
CA ALA A 110 3.55 9.59 -8.28
C ALA A 110 3.81 10.66 -7.21
N PHE A 111 2.78 11.04 -6.44
CA PHE A 111 2.93 11.94 -5.30
C PHE A 111 3.86 11.35 -4.23
N ALA A 112 3.70 10.07 -3.87
CA ALA A 112 4.53 9.41 -2.87
C ALA A 112 6.02 9.36 -3.26
N MET A 113 6.32 9.16 -4.55
CA MET A 113 7.68 9.23 -5.08
C MET A 113 8.22 10.67 -5.05
N ALA A 114 7.40 11.65 -5.42
CA ALA A 114 7.81 13.04 -5.54
C ALA A 114 8.07 13.77 -4.20
N VAL A 115 7.52 13.27 -3.09
CA VAL A 115 7.83 13.82 -1.75
C VAL A 115 9.13 13.27 -1.15
N GLY A 116 9.73 12.24 -1.78
CA GLY A 116 11.06 11.73 -1.47
C GLY A 116 12.17 12.48 -2.20
N PRO A 117 13.45 12.25 -1.84
CA PRO A 117 14.58 12.78 -2.60
C PRO A 117 14.56 12.23 -4.04
N PRO A 118 15.01 13.01 -5.04
CA PRO A 118 15.05 12.56 -6.42
C PRO A 118 16.03 11.39 -6.59
N GLY A 119 15.66 10.43 -7.43
CA GLY A 119 16.54 9.34 -7.84
C GLY A 119 16.87 9.35 -9.32
N SER A 120 17.75 8.44 -9.71
CA SER A 120 18.02 8.11 -11.11
C SER A 120 16.89 7.26 -11.71
N TRP A 121 16.87 7.14 -13.04
CA TRP A 121 15.91 6.30 -13.75
C TRP A 121 16.57 5.37 -14.75
N THR A 122 15.91 4.26 -15.03
CA THR A 122 16.27 3.31 -16.10
C THR A 122 15.01 2.87 -16.84
N LEU A 123 15.12 2.72 -18.16
CA LEU A 123 14.05 2.12 -18.95
C LEU A 123 14.11 0.59 -18.88
N GLY A 124 12.95 -0.05 -18.98
CA GLY A 124 12.81 -1.49 -19.02
C GLY A 124 11.67 -1.92 -19.92
N ASP A 125 11.60 -3.23 -20.18
CA ASP A 125 10.52 -3.82 -20.94
C ASP A 125 9.17 -3.67 -20.21
N PRO A 126 8.04 -3.84 -20.92
CA PRO A 126 6.73 -3.83 -20.27
C PRO A 126 6.62 -4.94 -19.22
N GLU A 127 6.13 -4.58 -18.03
CA GLU A 127 5.87 -5.49 -16.91
C GLU A 127 4.35 -5.61 -16.66
N PRO A 128 3.82 -6.81 -16.34
CA PRO A 128 2.39 -6.99 -16.08
C PRO A 128 1.91 -6.21 -14.86
N THR A 129 0.87 -5.40 -15.02
CA THR A 129 0.19 -4.68 -13.93
C THR A 129 -1.24 -4.29 -14.34
N LEU A 130 -2.07 -3.92 -13.38
CA LEU A 130 -3.38 -3.33 -13.66
C LEU A 130 -3.20 -1.89 -14.14
N LEU A 131 -3.61 -1.64 -15.38
CA LEU A 131 -3.50 -0.32 -16.02
C LEU A 131 -4.84 0.43 -15.95
N THR A 132 -4.74 1.76 -15.88
CA THR A 132 -5.88 2.64 -16.19
C THR A 132 -6.17 2.58 -17.69
N GLY A 133 -7.45 2.46 -18.07
CA GLY A 133 -7.85 2.25 -19.46
C GLY A 133 -7.62 3.48 -20.34
N SER A 134 -7.77 4.69 -19.78
CA SER A 134 -7.55 5.93 -20.55
C SER A 134 -6.10 6.41 -20.60
N GLY A 135 -5.25 5.92 -19.71
CA GLY A 135 -3.89 6.44 -19.53
C GLY A 135 -3.85 7.89 -19.01
N VAL A 136 -2.73 8.28 -18.40
CA VAL A 136 -2.49 9.64 -17.91
C VAL A 136 -1.35 10.27 -18.69
N ALA A 137 -1.59 11.42 -19.32
CA ALA A 137 -0.54 12.19 -19.98
C ALA A 137 0.51 12.68 -18.96
N PRO A 138 1.83 12.62 -19.26
CA PRO A 138 2.89 13.02 -18.33
C PRO A 138 2.75 14.45 -17.79
N ARG A 139 2.31 15.38 -18.65
CA ARG A 139 2.04 16.76 -18.25
C ARG A 139 0.98 16.84 -17.15
N ARG A 140 -0.14 16.11 -17.32
CA ARG A 140 -1.22 16.06 -16.31
C ARG A 140 -0.70 15.48 -15.00
N LEU A 141 0.09 14.40 -15.05
CA LEU A 141 0.70 13.81 -13.85
C LEU A 141 1.60 14.80 -13.11
N THR A 142 2.42 15.54 -13.86
CA THR A 142 3.34 16.55 -13.32
C THR A 142 2.58 17.69 -12.66
N GLU A 143 1.62 18.28 -13.37
CA GLU A 143 0.78 19.38 -12.85
C GLU A 143 0.03 18.97 -11.58
N GLU A 144 -0.55 17.77 -11.57
CA GLU A 144 -1.27 17.26 -10.40
C GLU A 144 -0.32 17.07 -9.20
N THR A 145 0.83 16.43 -9.45
CA THR A 145 1.82 16.16 -8.40
C THR A 145 2.33 17.45 -7.78
N THR A 146 2.64 18.47 -8.60
CA THR A 146 3.01 19.80 -8.12
C THR A 146 1.89 20.45 -7.30
N ARG A 147 0.64 20.39 -7.77
CA ARG A 147 -0.52 20.94 -7.04
C ARG A 147 -0.66 20.30 -5.66
N ARG A 148 -0.52 18.96 -5.56
CA ARG A 148 -0.59 18.21 -4.30
C ARG A 148 0.52 18.57 -3.32
N ILE A 149 1.76 18.72 -3.83
CA ILE A 149 2.90 19.17 -3.02
C ILE A 149 2.64 20.56 -2.46
N VAL A 150 2.28 21.53 -3.32
CA VAL A 150 1.97 22.90 -2.90
C VAL A 150 0.83 22.93 -1.89
N ARG A 151 -0.21 22.12 -2.07
CA ARG A 151 -1.37 22.08 -1.17
C ARG A 151 -1.04 21.59 0.24
N LEU A 152 -0.04 20.71 0.37
CA LEU A 152 0.41 20.13 1.63
C LEU A 152 1.62 20.85 2.24
N SER A 153 2.23 21.79 1.52
CA SER A 153 3.21 22.70 2.09
C SER A 153 2.53 23.60 3.13
N GLY A 154 3.07 23.63 4.35
CA GLY A 154 2.49 24.40 5.45
C GLY A 154 3.43 24.52 6.66
N PRO A 155 2.91 25.02 7.81
CA PRO A 155 3.71 25.27 9.02
C PRO A 155 4.42 24.04 9.60
N TRP A 156 3.94 22.84 9.27
CA TRP A 156 4.50 21.54 9.65
C TRP A 156 5.72 21.11 8.82
N GLY A 157 6.16 21.93 7.85
CA GLY A 157 7.34 21.67 7.02
C GLY A 157 7.02 21.08 5.64
N ALA A 158 8.04 20.55 4.97
CA ALA A 158 7.90 19.98 3.64
C ALA A 158 7.02 18.70 3.67
N PRO A 159 6.23 18.41 2.61
CA PRO A 159 5.39 17.21 2.56
C PRO A 159 6.14 15.89 2.83
N GLY A 160 7.41 15.79 2.44
CA GLY A 160 8.25 14.63 2.73
C GLY A 160 8.50 14.40 4.23
N GLU A 161 8.64 15.47 5.02
CA GLU A 161 8.72 15.37 6.48
C GLU A 161 7.39 14.91 7.07
N LEU A 162 6.30 15.57 6.65
CA LEU A 162 4.95 15.26 7.10
C LEU A 162 4.59 13.78 6.86
N ALA A 163 4.97 13.22 5.72
CA ALA A 163 4.72 11.82 5.38
C ALA A 163 5.41 10.83 6.36
N ARG A 164 6.49 11.25 7.03
CA ARG A 164 7.27 10.43 7.98
C ARG A 164 6.87 10.63 9.43
N ILE A 165 6.12 11.69 9.76
CA ILE A 165 5.63 11.95 11.11
C ILE A 165 4.64 10.86 11.53
N ARG A 166 4.68 10.48 12.81
CA ARG A 166 3.70 9.61 13.45
C ARG A 166 2.78 10.49 14.29
N PRO A 167 1.57 10.79 13.82
CA PRO A 167 0.64 11.58 14.61
C PRO A 167 0.18 10.81 15.84
N ALA A 168 0.03 11.52 16.95
CA ALA A 168 -0.55 11.01 18.18
C ALA A 168 -1.98 11.57 18.34
N PRO A 169 -2.95 10.76 18.80
CA PRO A 169 -4.29 11.27 19.06
C PRO A 169 -4.27 12.19 20.29
N VAL A 170 -5.14 13.20 20.30
CA VAL A 170 -5.43 13.99 21.50
C VAL A 170 -6.42 13.21 22.38
N PRO A 171 -6.32 13.27 23.72
CA PRO A 171 -7.32 12.68 24.60
C PRO A 171 -8.74 13.10 24.23
N ASP A 172 -9.69 12.17 24.28
CA ASP A 172 -11.10 12.37 23.94
C ASP A 172 -11.38 12.84 22.50
N ALA A 173 -10.40 12.81 21.60
CA ALA A 173 -10.57 13.22 20.20
C ALA A 173 -11.68 12.44 19.48
N ALA A 174 -11.83 11.14 19.78
CA ALA A 174 -12.86 10.28 19.19
C ALA A 174 -14.29 10.64 19.63
N LEU A 175 -14.43 11.31 20.78
CA LEU A 175 -15.72 11.75 21.34
C LEU A 175 -16.18 13.09 20.76
N ARG A 176 -15.34 13.77 19.95
CA ARG A 176 -15.68 15.08 19.40
C ARG A 176 -16.80 14.96 18.34
N PRO A 177 -17.89 15.73 18.48
CA PRO A 177 -18.99 15.72 17.51
C PRO A 177 -18.59 16.43 16.20
N GLY A 178 -19.35 16.18 15.13
CA GLY A 178 -19.17 16.87 13.85
C GLY A 178 -17.97 16.40 13.01
N LEU A 179 -17.51 15.16 13.23
CA LEU A 179 -16.56 14.48 12.34
C LEU A 179 -17.31 13.67 11.29
N SER A 180 -16.93 13.84 10.03
CA SER A 180 -17.36 12.93 8.96
C SER A 180 -16.78 11.53 9.18
N ASP A 181 -17.46 10.51 8.67
CA ASP A 181 -17.00 9.11 8.77
C ASP A 181 -15.60 8.92 8.20
N ARG A 182 -15.28 9.67 7.14
CA ARG A 182 -13.94 9.72 6.53
C ARG A 182 -12.87 10.13 7.54
N HIS A 183 -13.07 11.23 8.28
CA HIS A 183 -12.13 11.71 9.29
C HIS A 183 -12.12 10.82 10.54
N ARG A 184 -13.27 10.28 10.95
CA ARG A 184 -13.37 9.32 12.06
C ARG A 184 -12.55 8.06 11.79
N SER A 185 -12.64 7.54 10.56
CA SER A 185 -11.87 6.37 10.09
C SER A 185 -10.36 6.63 10.05
N VAL A 186 -9.91 7.83 9.67
CA VAL A 186 -8.49 8.20 9.78
C VAL A 186 -8.08 8.29 11.24
N LEU A 187 -8.82 9.03 12.06
CA LEU A 187 -8.53 9.23 13.48
C LEU A 187 -8.44 7.90 14.25
N SER A 188 -9.29 6.91 13.94
CA SER A 188 -9.25 5.59 14.58
C SER A 188 -7.96 4.79 14.29
N THR A 189 -7.18 5.18 13.28
CA THR A 189 -5.89 4.56 12.97
C THR A 189 -4.68 5.30 13.55
N VAL A 190 -4.90 6.49 14.13
CA VAL A 190 -3.86 7.35 14.71
C VAL A 190 -3.52 6.87 16.12
N ASN A 191 -2.28 6.41 16.33
CA ASN A 191 -1.84 5.80 17.59
C ASN A 191 -0.40 6.17 18.00
N GLY A 192 0.21 7.18 17.37
CA GLY A 192 1.60 7.57 17.63
C GLY A 192 2.65 6.61 17.04
N ARG A 193 2.25 5.51 16.39
CA ARG A 193 3.18 4.49 15.84
C ARG A 193 3.16 4.40 14.33
N ARG A 194 2.01 4.72 13.71
CA ARG A 194 1.78 4.64 12.26
C ARG A 194 2.12 5.96 11.56
N THR A 195 2.77 5.87 10.41
CA THR A 195 2.96 6.97 9.46
C THR A 195 1.73 7.16 8.58
N ALA A 196 1.68 8.26 7.82
CA ALA A 196 0.65 8.49 6.80
C ALA A 196 0.59 7.34 5.78
N ARG A 197 1.74 6.78 5.41
CA ARG A 197 1.85 5.60 4.55
C ARG A 197 1.19 4.37 5.19
N ASP A 198 1.49 4.07 6.45
CA ASP A 198 0.92 2.89 7.12
C ASP A 198 -0.61 2.99 7.20
N MET A 199 -1.13 4.19 7.47
CA MET A 199 -2.56 4.47 7.48
C MET A 199 -3.19 4.36 6.07
N ALA A 200 -2.49 4.82 5.03
CA ALA A 200 -2.91 4.68 3.63
C ALA A 200 -3.12 3.21 3.24
N PHE A 201 -2.16 2.33 3.55
CA PHE A 201 -2.29 0.89 3.33
C PHE A 201 -3.38 0.26 4.18
N THR A 202 -3.47 0.63 5.47
CA THR A 202 -4.48 0.07 6.38
C THR A 202 -5.91 0.40 5.93
N LEU A 203 -6.13 1.60 5.38
CA LEU A 203 -7.45 2.09 5.00
C LEU A 203 -7.78 1.88 3.51
N GLY A 204 -6.83 1.41 2.70
CA GLY A 204 -7.00 1.30 1.25
C GLY A 204 -7.26 2.66 0.59
N ARG A 205 -6.54 3.69 1.03
CA ARG A 205 -6.69 5.08 0.55
C ARG A 205 -5.35 5.65 0.10
N GLY A 206 -5.40 6.60 -0.83
CA GLY A 206 -4.22 7.31 -1.31
C GLY A 206 -3.44 8.04 -0.22
N LEU A 207 -2.10 8.02 -0.32
CA LEU A 207 -1.22 8.73 0.62
C LEU A 207 -1.56 10.21 0.72
N TYR A 208 -1.78 10.88 -0.42
CA TYR A 208 -2.14 12.30 -0.45
C TYR A 208 -3.45 12.56 0.32
N ALA A 209 -4.46 11.71 0.12
CA ALA A 209 -5.75 11.85 0.78
C ALA A 209 -5.64 11.71 2.31
N ILE A 210 -4.81 10.76 2.78
CA ILE A 210 -4.54 10.58 4.22
C ILE A 210 -3.80 11.79 4.79
N MET A 211 -2.75 12.28 4.13
CA MET A 211 -2.02 13.45 4.59
C MET A 211 -2.91 14.69 4.67
N LEU A 212 -3.77 14.89 3.67
CA LEU A 212 -4.75 15.98 3.68
C LEU A 212 -5.74 15.85 4.84
N ASP A 213 -6.14 14.63 5.20
CA ASP A 213 -7.03 14.41 6.36
C ASP A 213 -6.32 14.65 7.68
N LEU A 214 -5.05 14.25 7.80
CA LEU A 214 -4.28 14.50 9.00
C LEU A 214 -4.07 16.01 9.22
N THR A 215 -3.78 16.80 8.17
CA THR A 215 -3.72 18.27 8.31
C THR A 215 -5.04 18.89 8.76
N ARG A 216 -6.18 18.35 8.32
CA ARG A 216 -7.51 18.81 8.78
C ARG A 216 -7.84 18.38 10.20
N LEU A 217 -7.43 17.16 10.59
CA LEU A 217 -7.58 16.67 11.96
C LEU A 217 -6.71 17.47 12.93
N GLU A 218 -5.50 17.84 12.52
CA GLU A 218 -4.61 18.66 13.34
C GLU A 218 -5.11 20.10 13.45
N ALA A 219 -5.63 20.71 12.37
CA ALA A 219 -6.27 22.03 12.44
C ALA A 219 -7.53 22.07 13.35
N ARG A 220 -8.08 20.90 13.70
CA ARG A 220 -9.19 20.74 14.67
C ARG A 220 -8.70 20.28 16.05
N GLU A 221 -7.39 20.25 16.26
CA GLU A 221 -6.72 19.85 17.51
C GLU A 221 -7.06 18.42 17.96
N LEU A 222 -7.30 17.52 16.99
CA LEU A 222 -7.66 16.11 17.26
C LEU A 222 -6.46 15.18 17.25
N ILE A 223 -5.38 15.61 16.62
CA ILE A 223 -4.10 14.92 16.59
C ILE A 223 -2.99 15.95 16.84
N ARG A 224 -1.84 15.46 17.28
CA ARG A 224 -0.62 16.26 17.40
C ARG A 224 0.46 15.66 16.52
N TRP A 225 1.20 16.53 15.86
CA TRP A 225 2.46 16.16 15.24
C TRP A 225 3.50 15.99 16.35
N GLU A 226 3.85 14.74 16.66
CA GLU A 226 5.07 14.50 17.44
C GLU A 226 6.25 14.66 16.48
N THR A 227 6.58 15.92 16.15
CA THR A 227 7.93 16.22 15.68
C THR A 227 8.83 15.88 16.85
N GLY A 228 9.79 14.98 16.62
CA GLY A 228 10.82 14.69 17.59
C GLY A 228 11.62 15.96 17.85
N ARG A 229 11.12 16.82 18.73
CA ARG A 229 11.99 17.65 19.56
C ARG A 229 12.87 16.61 20.22
N ALA A 230 14.15 16.61 19.86
CA ALA A 230 15.15 15.85 20.60
C ALA A 230 14.78 15.99 22.07
N ALA A 231 14.63 14.86 22.76
CA ALA A 231 14.41 14.88 24.18
C ALA A 231 15.57 15.67 24.79
N ASP A 232 15.35 16.95 25.06
CA ASP A 232 16.10 17.70 26.05
C ASP A 232 15.92 16.90 27.34
N GLY A 233 16.94 16.10 27.67
CA GLY A 233 17.05 15.40 28.94
C GLY A 233 16.54 13.95 28.97
N ARG A 234 17.28 13.01 28.37
CA ARG A 234 17.79 11.85 29.11
C ARG A 234 18.93 11.14 28.37
N PRO A 235 20.18 11.15 28.87
CA PRO A 235 21.17 10.21 28.37
C PRO A 235 20.70 8.79 28.69
N SER A 236 20.70 7.94 27.67
CA SER A 236 20.50 6.50 27.80
C SER A 236 21.53 5.94 28.78
N THR A 237 21.09 5.55 29.97
CA THR A 237 21.90 4.83 30.96
C THR A 237 21.94 3.35 30.60
N ALA A 238 22.58 3.02 29.48
CA ALA A 238 23.05 1.67 29.23
C ALA A 238 24.58 1.69 29.36
N PRO A 239 25.17 1.06 30.38
CA PRO A 239 26.62 1.03 30.52
C PRO A 239 27.26 0.29 29.35
N ARG A 240 28.00 1.02 28.52
CA ARG A 240 28.90 0.43 27.53
C ARG A 240 30.20 0.09 28.25
N VAL A 241 30.39 -1.19 28.59
CA VAL A 241 31.68 -1.69 29.08
C VAL A 241 32.68 -1.61 27.92
N LEU A 242 33.67 -0.74 28.06
CA LEU A 242 34.79 -0.60 27.13
C LEU A 242 36.00 -1.35 27.72
N PRO A 243 36.66 -2.27 27.01
CA PRO A 243 37.90 -2.87 27.48
C PRO A 243 39.00 -1.80 27.53
N GLY A 244 39.61 -1.63 28.70
CA GLY A 244 40.63 -0.62 28.97
C GLY A 244 41.89 -0.81 28.13
N ARG A 245 42.43 0.30 27.64
CA ARG A 245 43.76 0.41 27.04
C ARG A 245 44.67 1.11 28.04
N GLY A 246 45.58 0.36 28.65
CA GLY A 246 46.79 0.90 29.27
C GLY A 246 47.97 0.66 28.31
N ALA A 247 48.67 1.73 27.95
CA ALA A 247 50.00 1.75 27.35
C ALA A 247 50.94 2.45 28.37
N PRO A 248 52.29 2.40 28.31
CA PRO A 248 53.12 2.29 27.09
C PRO A 248 54.44 1.47 27.15
N ASP A 249 54.94 1.16 25.95
CA ASP A 249 56.31 0.91 25.42
C ASP A 249 57.40 0.15 26.20
N GLU A 250 57.83 -1.01 25.65
CA GLU A 250 59.25 -1.39 25.41
C GLU A 250 59.36 -2.58 24.40
N PRO A 251 60.34 -2.65 23.46
CA PRO A 251 60.46 -3.70 22.43
C PRO A 251 61.56 -4.75 22.74
N PRO A 252 61.88 -5.69 21.83
CA PRO A 252 61.13 -6.84 21.34
C PRO A 252 61.81 -8.18 21.73
N THR A 253 61.06 -9.24 22.01
CA THR A 253 61.60 -10.62 21.99
C THR A 253 60.56 -11.63 21.51
N ARG A 254 60.96 -12.45 20.53
CA ARG A 254 60.21 -13.62 20.03
C ARG A 254 60.66 -14.85 20.84
N PRO A 255 59.72 -15.66 21.36
CA PRO A 255 59.67 -17.10 21.00
C PRO A 255 58.21 -17.56 20.77
N THR A 256 57.89 -18.11 19.59
CA THR A 256 57.55 -19.54 19.31
C THR A 256 56.27 -20.12 19.95
N PRO A 257 55.58 -21.02 19.23
CA PRO A 257 54.13 -21.19 19.32
C PRO A 257 53.74 -22.39 20.18
N THR A 258 52.73 -22.25 21.04
CA THR A 258 51.97 -23.40 21.57
C THR A 258 50.60 -22.95 22.07
N GLY A 259 49.56 -23.73 21.77
CA GLY A 259 48.31 -23.71 22.54
C GLY A 259 47.03 -23.32 21.79
N SER A 260 46.50 -24.28 21.03
CA SER A 260 45.09 -24.55 20.71
C SER A 260 44.02 -23.46 20.88
N ALA A 261 43.41 -23.07 19.76
CA ALA A 261 42.10 -22.43 19.72
C ALA A 261 40.96 -23.46 19.86
N PRO A 262 39.90 -23.22 20.66
CA PRO A 262 38.66 -23.99 20.55
C PRO A 262 37.79 -23.44 19.41
N LYS A 263 37.39 -24.37 18.54
CA LYS A 263 36.54 -24.24 17.36
C LYS A 263 35.13 -23.77 17.74
N ALA A 264 34.64 -22.71 17.10
CA ALA A 264 33.27 -22.23 17.23
C ALA A 264 32.25 -23.29 16.76
N ALA A 265 31.24 -23.55 17.60
CA ALA A 265 30.15 -24.47 17.30
C ALA A 265 29.16 -23.86 16.28
N PRO A 266 28.62 -24.62 15.31
CA PRO A 266 27.65 -24.11 14.34
C PRO A 266 26.24 -24.03 14.94
N LEU A 267 25.52 -22.95 14.59
CA LEU A 267 24.11 -22.74 14.96
C LEU A 267 23.17 -23.77 14.27
N PRO A 268 22.08 -24.21 14.95
CA PRO A 268 21.16 -25.22 14.44
C PRO A 268 20.24 -24.69 13.32
N LYS A 269 20.10 -25.48 12.24
CA LYS A 269 19.18 -25.24 11.13
C LYS A 269 17.79 -25.82 11.44
N ARG A 270 16.72 -25.08 11.09
CA ARG A 270 15.32 -25.51 11.24
C ARG A 270 14.90 -26.44 10.11
N THR A 271 14.30 -27.57 10.45
CA THR A 271 13.65 -28.50 9.51
C THR A 271 12.16 -28.17 9.37
N PRO A 272 11.59 -28.11 8.15
CA PRO A 272 10.15 -27.92 7.95
C PRO A 272 9.35 -29.19 8.33
N GLY A 273 8.32 -29.04 9.16
CA GLY A 273 7.43 -30.13 9.57
C GLY A 273 6.43 -30.49 8.47
N GLY A 274 6.47 -31.74 8.02
CA GLY A 274 5.53 -32.33 7.08
C GLY A 274 4.22 -32.72 7.75
N ALA A 275 3.14 -32.61 6.96
CA ALA A 275 1.77 -32.96 7.29
C ALA A 275 1.63 -34.41 7.78
N SER A 276 0.83 -34.60 8.84
CA SER A 276 0.31 -35.92 9.23
C SER A 276 -1.21 -35.92 9.14
N ARG A 277 -1.69 -36.85 8.33
CA ARG A 277 -3.08 -37.18 8.00
C ARG A 277 -3.75 -37.90 9.19
N PRO A 278 -5.03 -37.64 9.52
CA PRO A 278 -5.75 -38.47 10.48
C PRO A 278 -6.32 -39.73 9.81
N GLY A 279 -6.02 -40.90 10.39
CA GLY A 279 -6.72 -42.17 10.17
C GLY A 279 -7.71 -42.46 11.31
N PRO A 280 -8.58 -43.47 11.16
CA PRO A 280 -9.97 -43.40 11.62
C PRO A 280 -10.27 -44.16 12.93
N GLY A 281 -11.35 -43.72 13.59
CA GLY A 281 -12.26 -44.59 14.33
C GLY A 281 -12.12 -44.56 15.85
N GLU A 282 -13.11 -44.00 16.53
CA GLU A 282 -13.83 -44.73 17.59
C GLU A 282 -15.20 -44.11 17.81
N ALA A 283 -16.22 -44.93 17.56
CA ALA A 283 -17.62 -44.63 17.78
C ALA A 283 -17.96 -44.88 19.25
N GLN A 284 -18.61 -43.91 19.90
CA GLN A 284 -19.45 -44.20 21.06
C GLN A 284 -20.80 -43.54 20.89
N ALA A 285 -21.79 -44.42 20.76
CA ALA A 285 -23.20 -44.14 20.68
C ALA A 285 -23.72 -43.51 21.99
N ARG A 286 -24.58 -42.50 21.85
CA ARG A 286 -25.70 -42.31 22.78
C ARG A 286 -26.96 -42.02 21.98
N GLU A 287 -27.85 -42.99 22.05
CA GLU A 287 -29.22 -42.99 21.56
C GLU A 287 -30.01 -41.83 22.16
N GLY A 288 -30.83 -41.16 21.35
CA GLY A 288 -31.91 -40.30 21.82
C GLY A 288 -33.21 -41.09 22.00
N PRO A 289 -34.28 -40.43 22.45
CA PRO A 289 -35.62 -40.87 22.13
C PRO A 289 -36.43 -39.83 21.32
N PRO A 290 -37.53 -40.27 20.68
CA PRO A 290 -38.03 -39.72 19.42
C PRO A 290 -39.33 -38.93 19.61
N GLY A 291 -39.70 -38.13 18.60
CA GLY A 291 -41.06 -37.58 18.55
C GLY A 291 -41.38 -36.70 17.35
N GLN A 292 -41.87 -37.34 16.29
CA GLN A 292 -43.07 -36.95 15.53
C GLN A 292 -43.07 -35.63 14.71
N GLY A 293 -43.03 -35.79 13.37
CA GLY A 293 -43.84 -34.96 12.46
C GLY A 293 -45.34 -35.34 12.56
N PRO A 294 -46.26 -34.82 11.71
CA PRO A 294 -46.02 -34.41 10.32
C PRO A 294 -46.85 -33.19 9.81
N ALA A 295 -46.75 -32.96 8.48
CA ALA A 295 -47.70 -32.28 7.58
C ALA A 295 -47.80 -30.75 7.70
N GLY A 296 -48.00 -29.95 6.65
CA GLY A 296 -48.40 -30.15 5.27
C GLY A 296 -49.01 -28.82 4.75
N GLY A 297 -49.06 -28.62 3.43
CA GLY A 297 -49.65 -27.44 2.76
C GLY A 297 -48.56 -26.53 2.17
N ARG A 298 -48.32 -26.39 0.86
CA ARG A 298 -49.21 -26.35 -0.32
C ARG A 298 -50.40 -25.45 -0.10
N ASP A 299 -50.22 -24.17 -0.44
CA ASP A 299 -51.27 -23.35 -1.02
C ASP A 299 -50.73 -22.57 -2.21
N ALA A 300 -51.38 -22.82 -3.33
CA ALA A 300 -51.39 -22.00 -4.53
C ALA A 300 -52.36 -20.84 -4.31
N PHE A 301 -52.08 -19.67 -4.89
CA PHE A 301 -53.12 -18.68 -5.17
C PHE A 301 -53.12 -18.27 -6.64
N PRO A 302 -54.31 -18.05 -7.24
CA PRO A 302 -54.52 -17.86 -8.66
C PRO A 302 -54.58 -16.37 -9.03
N GLY A 303 -54.63 -16.13 -10.35
CA GLY A 303 -54.53 -14.82 -10.97
C GLY A 303 -55.71 -13.85 -10.78
N GLY A 304 -55.48 -12.63 -11.27
CA GLY A 304 -56.48 -11.59 -11.46
C GLY A 304 -56.08 -10.71 -12.65
N SER A 305 -56.92 -10.73 -13.67
CA SER A 305 -56.91 -9.86 -14.85
C SER A 305 -57.80 -8.63 -14.60
N SER A 306 -57.39 -7.46 -15.10
CA SER A 306 -58.18 -6.27 -15.52
C SER A 306 -57.36 -5.00 -15.20
N GLY A 307 -57.26 -3.96 -16.02
CA GLY A 307 -57.89 -3.65 -17.29
C GLY A 307 -57.17 -2.47 -17.93
N GLY A 308 -57.46 -2.22 -19.20
CA GLY A 308 -56.93 -1.09 -19.96
C GLY A 308 -57.69 0.22 -19.72
N HIS A 309 -57.00 1.33 -19.96
CA HIS A 309 -57.43 2.66 -20.43
C HIS A 309 -56.14 3.50 -20.41
N GLY A 310 -55.77 4.31 -21.39
CA GLY A 310 -56.35 4.79 -22.63
C GLY A 310 -55.37 5.87 -23.12
N GLY A 311 -55.14 5.97 -24.43
CA GLY A 311 -54.31 7.03 -24.98
C GLY A 311 -54.97 8.39 -24.89
N LEU A 312 -54.16 9.43 -24.67
CA LEU A 312 -53.93 10.59 -25.55
C LEU A 312 -52.87 11.47 -24.87
#